data_AF-A0A8S3HU70-F1
#
_entry.id   AF-A0A8S3HU70-F1
#
_cell.length_a   1.000
_cell.length_b   1.000
_cell.length_c   1.000
_cell.angle_alpha   90.00
_cell.angle_beta   90.00
_cell.angle_gamma   90.00
#
_symmetry.space_group_name_H-M   'P 1'
#
loop_
_entity.id
_entity.type
_entity.pdbx_description
1 polymer ?
#
loop_
_entity_poly.entity_id
_entity_poly.type
_entity_poly.pdbx_seq_one_letter_code
_entity_poly.pdbx_strand_id
1 'polypeptide(L)'
;GISHPWLFIEEAALHAINKDFDSVYARLVLCKTYRLDEDGRILTPEELLCRCIRSINYTHNLARVQMDVKLRSFICVGLNEQVLHLWLETLCSCTDIINKWYLPWSFLRSPCW
;
A
#
# COMPACT_ATOMS: atom_id res chain seq x y z
N GLY A 1 -20.41 8.32 -8.70
CA GLY A 1 -20.20 7.76 -7.34
C GLY A 1 -19.23 8.65 -6.61
N ILE A 2 -19.38 8.81 -5.29
CA ILE A 2 -18.45 9.64 -4.50
C ILE A 2 -17.13 8.85 -4.40
N SER A 3 -16.12 9.25 -5.17
CA SER A 3 -14.80 8.65 -5.15
C SER A 3 -14.03 9.21 -3.95
N HIS A 4 -13.97 8.45 -2.86
CA HIS A 4 -13.21 8.84 -1.67
C HIS A 4 -11.76 8.34 -1.78
N PRO A 5 -10.72 9.15 -1.45
CA PRO A 5 -9.32 8.77 -1.57
C PRO A 5 -8.93 7.47 -0.84
N TRP A 6 -9.61 7.16 0.27
CA TRP A 6 -9.42 5.89 1.00
C TRP A 6 -9.61 4.66 0.12
N LEU A 7 -10.62 4.66 -0.76
CA LEU A 7 -10.92 3.53 -1.64
C LEU A 7 -9.82 3.34 -2.68
N PHE A 8 -9.22 4.44 -3.17
CA PHE A 8 -8.03 4.38 -4.01
C PHE A 8 -6.85 3.74 -3.28
N ILE A 9 -6.58 4.15 -2.04
CA ILE A 9 -5.47 3.61 -1.23
C ILE A 9 -5.65 2.10 -1.01
N GLU A 10 -6.87 1.65 -0.70
CA GLU A 10 -7.17 0.23 -0.55
C GLU A 10 -6.92 -0.56 -1.84
N GLU A 11 -7.40 -0.05 -2.98
CA GLU A 11 -7.24 -0.70 -4.27
C GLU A 11 -5.76 -0.73 -4.71
N ALA A 12 -5.06 0.40 -4.59
CA ALA A 12 -3.65 0.52 -4.98
C ALA A 12 -2.75 -0.37 -4.11
N ALA A 13 -2.98 -0.45 -2.80
CA ALA A 13 -2.21 -1.32 -1.92
C ALA A 13 -2.41 -2.81 -2.24
N LEU A 14 -3.64 -3.23 -2.52
CA LEU A 14 -3.92 -4.60 -2.96
C LEU A 14 -3.26 -4.91 -4.31
N HIS A 15 -3.28 -3.94 -5.24
CA HIS A 15 -2.62 -4.08 -6.53
C HIS A 15 -1.09 -4.18 -6.40
N ALA A 16 -0.48 -3.36 -5.54
CA ALA A 16 0.96 -3.36 -5.29
C ALA A 16 1.46 -4.73 -4.83
N ILE A 17 0.77 -5.36 -3.86
CA ILE A 17 1.12 -6.73 -3.43
C ILE A 17 0.99 -7.73 -4.58
N ASN A 18 -0.11 -7.67 -5.35
CA ASN A 18 -0.36 -8.61 -6.43
C ASN A 18 0.70 -8.54 -7.54
N LYS A 19 1.27 -7.36 -7.77
CA LYS A 19 2.37 -7.16 -8.73
C LYS A 19 3.67 -7.81 -8.27
N ASP A 20 3.91 -7.85 -6.96
CA ASP A 20 5.12 -8.45 -6.38
C ASP A 20 5.03 -9.96 -6.15
N PHE A 21 3.84 -10.57 -6.28
CA PHE A 21 3.68 -12.01 -6.06
C PHE A 21 4.58 -12.86 -6.97
N ASP A 22 4.76 -12.49 -8.23
CA ASP A 22 5.63 -13.23 -9.16
C ASP A 22 7.11 -13.16 -8.76
N SER A 23 7.56 -11.99 -8.32
CA SER A 23 8.94 -11.75 -7.86
C SER A 23 9.23 -12.44 -6.51
N VAL A 24 8.28 -12.34 -5.56
CA VAL A 24 8.36 -12.99 -4.25
C VAL A 24 8.29 -14.51 -4.38
N TYR A 25 7.44 -15.04 -5.28
CA TYR A 25 7.38 -16.47 -5.57
C TYR A 25 8.73 -16.97 -6.12
N ALA A 26 9.32 -16.25 -7.08
CA ALA A 26 10.65 -16.58 -7.59
C ALA A 26 11.72 -16.58 -6.48
N ARG A 27 11.72 -15.58 -5.59
CA ARG A 27 12.64 -15.51 -4.45
C ARG A 27 12.42 -16.64 -3.45
N LEU A 28 11.17 -16.96 -3.10
CA LEU A 28 10.82 -18.05 -2.17
C LEU A 28 11.25 -19.41 -2.74
N VAL A 29 11.02 -19.65 -4.03
CA VAL A 29 11.51 -20.85 -4.70
C VAL A 29 13.03 -20.92 -4.59
N LEU A 30 13.75 -19.83 -4.90
CA LEU A 30 15.21 -19.78 -4.77
C LEU A 30 15.67 -20.03 -3.33
N CYS A 31 15.13 -19.31 -2.34
CA CYS A 31 15.47 -19.49 -0.92
C CYS A 31 15.24 -20.93 -0.45
N LYS A 32 14.15 -21.57 -0.89
CA LYS A 32 13.86 -22.97 -0.60
C LYS A 32 14.82 -23.94 -1.32
N THR A 33 15.21 -23.63 -2.56
CA THR A 33 16.18 -24.43 -3.32
C THR A 33 17.57 -24.36 -2.68
N TYR A 34 17.95 -23.19 -2.14
CA TYR A 34 19.28 -22.91 -1.57
C TYR A 34 19.35 -22.98 -0.04
N ARG A 35 18.25 -23.33 0.66
CA ARG A 35 18.14 -23.45 2.12
C ARG A 35 18.60 -22.19 2.88
N LEU A 36 18.21 -21.02 2.40
CA LEU A 36 18.47 -19.74 3.09
C LEU A 36 17.48 -19.60 4.26
N ASP A 37 17.96 -19.34 5.48
CA ASP A 37 17.13 -19.16 6.68
C ASP A 37 16.22 -17.92 6.55
N GLU A 38 14.94 -18.03 6.99
CA GLU A 38 13.91 -16.96 6.89
C GLU A 38 13.74 -16.12 8.18
N ASP A 39 14.48 -16.42 9.24
CA ASP A 39 14.35 -15.73 10.54
C ASP A 39 14.93 -14.30 10.46
N GLY A 40 14.04 -13.30 10.44
CA GLY A 40 14.40 -11.88 10.36
C GLY A 40 13.86 -11.13 9.14
N ARG A 41 12.88 -11.69 8.40
CA ARG A 41 12.32 -11.06 7.20
C ARG A 41 11.85 -9.62 7.45
N ILE A 42 12.60 -8.68 6.89
CA ILE A 42 12.20 -7.28 6.76
C ILE A 42 11.03 -7.25 5.76
N LEU A 43 9.87 -6.77 6.23
CA LEU A 43 8.69 -6.58 5.38
C LEU A 43 9.01 -5.58 4.27
N THR A 44 8.54 -5.85 3.05
CA THR A 44 8.65 -4.86 1.97
C THR A 44 7.70 -3.68 2.22
N PRO A 45 7.93 -2.51 1.59
CA PRO A 45 7.02 -1.36 1.69
C PRO A 45 5.56 -1.70 1.42
N GLU A 46 5.28 -2.58 0.45
CA GLU A 46 3.95 -3.05 0.03
C GLU A 46 3.29 -3.90 1.12
N GLU A 47 4.05 -4.83 1.70
CA GLU A 47 3.59 -5.69 2.80
C GLU A 47 3.28 -4.85 4.05
N LEU A 48 4.14 -3.88 4.35
CA LEU A 48 3.97 -2.95 5.46
C LEU A 48 2.74 -2.04 5.26
N LEU A 49 2.56 -1.50 4.05
CA LEU A 49 1.40 -0.70 3.64
C LEU A 49 0.10 -1.48 3.83
N CYS A 50 0.02 -2.71 3.32
CA CYS A 50 -1.19 -3.52 3.45
C CYS A 50 -1.47 -3.95 4.90
N ARG A 51 -0.43 -4.22 5.69
CA ARG A 51 -0.60 -4.48 7.13
C ARG A 51 -1.22 -3.28 7.83
N CYS A 52 -0.75 -2.07 7.52
CA CYS A 52 -1.30 -0.82 8.05
C CYS A 52 -2.77 -0.64 7.66
N ILE A 53 -3.09 -0.73 6.38
CA ILE A 53 -4.47 -0.57 5.87
C ILE A 53 -5.42 -1.59 6.50
N ARG A 54 -5.00 -2.86 6.61
CA ARG A 54 -5.80 -3.91 7.27
C ARG A 54 -6.06 -3.59 8.74
N SER A 55 -5.04 -3.13 9.46
CA SER A 55 -5.15 -2.72 10.87
C SER A 55 -6.12 -1.54 11.06
N ILE A 56 -6.00 -0.51 10.22
CA ILE A 56 -6.89 0.66 10.23
C ILE A 56 -8.32 0.24 9.91
N ASN A 57 -8.51 -0.57 8.86
CA ASN A 57 -9.84 -1.06 8.51
C ASN A 57 -10.47 -1.86 9.62
N TYR A 58 -9.74 -2.79 10.23
CA TYR A 58 -10.25 -3.59 11.34
C TYR A 58 -10.71 -2.69 12.50
N THR A 59 -9.83 -1.82 13.00
CA THR A 59 -10.12 -0.95 14.16
C THR A 59 -11.21 0.08 13.89
N HIS A 60 -11.20 0.72 12.72
CA HIS A 60 -12.12 1.81 12.39
C HIS A 60 -13.49 1.31 11.94
N ASN A 61 -13.57 0.13 11.32
CA ASN A 61 -14.85 -0.51 11.02
C ASN A 61 -15.57 -0.93 12.30
N LEU A 62 -14.83 -1.46 13.29
CA LEU A 62 -15.38 -1.79 14.62
C LEU A 62 -15.97 -0.54 15.31
N ALA A 63 -15.28 0.60 15.22
CA ALA A 63 -15.74 1.87 15.76
C ALA A 63 -16.74 2.62 14.83
N ARG A 64 -17.12 2.04 13.68
CA ARG A 64 -18.05 2.59 12.68
C ARG A 64 -17.71 4.01 12.24
N VAL A 65 -16.42 4.29 12.06
CA VAL A 65 -15.93 5.63 11.74
C VAL A 65 -15.87 5.86 10.23
N GLN A 66 -16.02 7.13 9.82
CA GLN A 66 -15.95 7.57 8.43
C GLN A 66 -14.56 7.38 7.80
N MET A 67 -14.53 7.31 6.46
CA MET A 67 -13.31 7.10 5.68
C MET A 67 -12.29 8.23 5.84
N ASP A 68 -12.73 9.47 6.11
CA ASP A 68 -11.82 10.59 6.42
C ASP A 68 -10.95 10.30 7.66
N VAL A 69 -11.51 9.62 8.67
CA VAL A 69 -10.75 9.28 9.87
C VAL A 69 -9.76 8.17 9.58
N LYS A 70 -10.12 7.20 8.74
CA LYS A 70 -9.16 6.18 8.27
C LYS A 70 -7.99 6.82 7.53
N LEU A 71 -8.26 7.78 6.65
CA LEU A 71 -7.23 8.52 5.91
C LEU A 71 -6.29 9.29 6.86
N ARG A 72 -6.84 10.01 7.85
CA ARG A 72 -6.03 10.70 8.85
C ARG A 72 -5.17 9.73 9.66
N SER A 73 -5.74 8.62 10.10
CA SER A 73 -5.01 7.58 10.83
C SER A 73 -3.87 6.99 10.00
N PHE A 74 -4.09 6.76 8.71
CA PHE A 74 -3.04 6.28 7.81
C PHE A 74 -1.85 7.24 7.73
N ILE A 75 -2.12 8.55 7.58
CA ILE A 75 -1.07 9.57 7.58
C ILE A 75 -0.34 9.58 8.93
N CYS A 76 -1.08 9.55 10.05
CA CYS A 76 -0.48 9.54 11.39
C CYS A 76 0.41 8.32 11.62
N VAL A 77 -0.05 7.12 11.26
CA VAL A 77 0.75 5.88 11.40
C VAL A 77 1.99 5.96 10.51
N GLY A 78 1.86 6.38 9.25
CA GLY A 78 3.01 6.48 8.34
C GLY A 78 4.05 7.50 8.80
N LEU A 79 3.64 8.62 9.39
CA LEU A 79 4.56 9.61 9.97
C LEU A 79 5.24 9.10 11.23
N ASN A 80 4.50 8.46 12.13
CA ASN A 80 5.04 7.91 13.37
C ASN A 80 6.07 6.80 13.11
N GLU A 81 5.81 5.96 12.11
CA GLU A 81 6.70 4.88 11.67
C GLU A 81 7.79 5.37 10.70
N GLN A 82 7.80 6.66 10.32
CA GLN A 82 8.75 7.27 9.38
C GLN A 82 8.79 6.64 7.97
N VAL A 83 7.72 5.93 7.58
CA VAL A 83 7.60 5.24 6.28
C VAL A 83 6.57 5.85 5.34
N LEU A 84 5.94 6.98 5.70
CA LEU A 84 4.89 7.58 4.87
C LEU A 84 5.35 7.84 3.43
N HIS A 85 6.58 8.31 3.24
CA HIS A 85 7.14 8.57 1.92
C HIS A 85 7.23 7.30 1.07
N LEU A 86 7.68 6.17 1.65
CA LEU A 86 7.73 4.87 0.98
C LEU A 86 6.33 4.42 0.56
N TRP A 87 5.34 4.58 1.43
CA TRP A 87 3.96 4.21 1.10
C TRP A 87 3.38 5.08 -0.02
N LEU A 88 3.65 6.38 -0.02
CA LEU A 88 3.24 7.26 -1.11
C LEU A 88 3.93 6.86 -2.42
N GLU A 89 5.21 6.50 -2.39
CA GLU A 89 5.94 6.00 -3.56
C GLU A 89 5.35 4.68 -4.09
N THR A 90 5.03 3.72 -3.21
CA THR A 90 4.35 2.48 -3.59
C THR A 90 2.98 2.76 -4.24
N LEU A 91 2.19 3.67 -3.67
CA LEU A 91 0.89 4.06 -4.22
C LEU A 91 1.02 4.74 -5.58
N CYS A 92 2.03 5.61 -5.74
CA CYS A 92 2.27 6.34 -6.98
C CYS A 92 2.91 5.47 -8.09
N SER A 93 3.55 4.36 -7.70
CA SER A 93 4.08 3.35 -8.63
C SER A 93 2.99 2.53 -9.33
N CYS A 94 1.76 2.57 -8.83
CA CYS A 94 0.60 1.85 -9.38
C CYS A 94 -0.05 2.64 -10.52
N THR A 95 0.68 2.85 -11.62
CA THR A 95 0.26 3.69 -12.76
C THR A 95 -1.10 3.32 -13.33
N ASP A 96 -1.42 2.02 -13.44
CA ASP A 96 -2.71 1.53 -13.94
C ASP A 96 -3.87 1.96 -13.03
N ILE A 97 -3.67 1.88 -11.71
CA ILE A 97 -4.67 2.28 -10.71
C ILE A 97 -4.81 3.80 -10.69
N ILE A 98 -3.70 4.54 -10.78
CA ILE A 98 -3.75 6.01 -10.82
C ILE A 98 -4.49 6.49 -12.06
N ASN A 99 -4.24 5.88 -13.22
CA ASN A 99 -4.92 6.21 -14.47
C ASN A 99 -6.44 5.95 -14.39
N LYS A 100 -6.86 4.97 -13.59
CA LYS A 100 -8.28 4.68 -13.30
C LYS A 100 -8.91 5.70 -12.35
N TRP A 101 -8.19 6.11 -11.30
CA TRP A 101 -8.74 6.93 -10.21
C TRP A 101 -8.59 8.44 -10.41
N TYR A 102 -7.58 8.87 -11.16
CA TYR A 102 -7.22 10.28 -11.28
C TYR A 102 -7.22 10.78 -12.72
N LEU A 103 -7.67 12.03 -12.87
CA LEU A 103 -7.68 12.73 -14.14
C LEU A 103 -6.26 13.09 -14.60
N PRO A 104 -6.00 13.21 -15.91
CA PRO A 104 -4.66 13.46 -16.44
C PRO A 104 -3.93 14.69 -15.86
N TRP A 105 -4.66 15.71 -15.43
CA TRP A 105 -4.11 16.94 -14.82
C TRP A 105 -4.01 16.89 -13.29
N SER A 106 -4.29 15.74 -12.69
CA SER A 106 -4.06 15.55 -11.26
C SER A 106 -2.57 15.53 -10.93
N PHE A 107 -2.24 15.93 -9.70
CA PHE A 107 -0.86 15.89 -9.21
C PHE A 107 -0.24 14.49 -9.30
N LEU A 108 -0.99 13.45 -8.94
CA LEU A 108 -0.53 12.05 -8.97
C LEU A 108 -0.26 11.51 -10.38
N ARG A 109 -0.73 12.19 -11.43
CA ARG A 109 -0.42 11.87 -12.83
C ARG A 109 0.66 12.77 -13.43
N SER A 110 1.23 13.68 -12.65
CA SER A 110 2.35 14.49 -13.10
C SER A 110 3.64 13.65 -13.15
N PRO A 111 4.55 13.91 -14.10
CA PRO A 111 5.80 13.16 -14.25
C PRO A 111 6.86 13.49 -13.17
N CYS A 112 6.50 14.30 -12.17
CA CYS A 112 7.43 14.88 -11.20
C CYS A 112 7.23 14.39 -9.76
N TRP A 113 6.55 13.25 -9.58
CA TRP A 113 6.38 12.63 -8.25
C TRP A 113 7.59 11.77 -7.88
#